data_AF-A0A6I9PMZ4-F1
#
_entry.id   AF-A0A6I9PMZ4-F1
#
_cell.length_a   1.000
_cell.length_b   1.000
_cell.length_c   1.000
_cell.angle_alpha   90.00
_cell.angle_beta   90.00
_cell.angle_gamma   90.00
#
_symmetry.space_group_name_H-M   'P 1'
#
loop_
_entity.id
_entity.type
_entity.pdbx_description
1 polymer ?
#
loop_
_entity_poly.entity_id
_entity_poly.type
_entity_poly.pdbx_seq_one_letter_code
_entity_poly.pdbx_strand_id
1 'polypeptide(L)'
;MGGAVSAGEDNDDLIDNLKEAYYIRSDLVERAFRAIDRADYYLDEYRDNAYKDLAWRHGNIHLSAPCIYSEVMEALDLCPGLSFINLGSGTGYLSTMVGLILGPFGVNHGIELHTDVIEYAYQRLDCFIKTSDSFDRFEFCEPSFVVGNCLEVPPESRQYDRVYCGAGVQKEHEDYMKNLLKVGGILVMPLEEKLTKITRIGPNSWETKKIISVSFAPLALPKHSTNGKPKTVPLRESPLHRYLNMEILV
;
A
#
# COMPACT_ATOMS: atom_id res chain seq x y z
N MET A 1 14.27 1.62 -9.41
CA MET A 1 13.17 2.26 -10.17
C MET A 1 13.12 3.73 -9.86
N GLY A 2 12.52 4.54 -10.74
CA GLY A 2 12.46 5.99 -10.65
C GLY A 2 13.22 6.68 -11.78
N GLY A 3 13.36 8.00 -11.67
CA GLY A 3 14.08 8.88 -12.59
C GLY A 3 13.20 9.41 -13.71
N ALA A 4 11.88 9.41 -13.54
CA ALA A 4 10.94 9.93 -14.52
C ALA A 4 10.80 11.45 -14.47
N VAL A 5 11.08 12.06 -13.30
CA VAL A 5 11.00 13.51 -13.08
C VAL A 5 12.23 14.04 -12.36
N SER A 6 12.44 15.35 -12.41
CA SER A 6 13.48 16.06 -11.67
C SER A 6 13.26 15.99 -10.16
N ALA A 7 14.33 16.20 -9.39
CA ALA A 7 14.22 16.35 -7.95
C ALA A 7 13.51 17.67 -7.60
N GLY A 8 12.64 17.64 -6.59
CA GLY A 8 12.05 18.85 -5.99
C GLY A 8 12.97 19.45 -4.91
N GLU A 9 12.76 20.72 -4.58
CA GLU A 9 13.41 21.35 -3.42
C GLU A 9 12.77 20.86 -2.11
N ASP A 10 11.46 20.60 -2.13
CA ASP A 10 10.68 20.00 -1.06
C ASP A 10 9.65 18.97 -1.59
N ASN A 11 8.75 18.53 -0.71
CA ASN A 11 7.70 17.58 -1.08
C ASN A 11 6.73 18.18 -2.10
N ASP A 12 6.34 19.44 -1.96
CA ASP A 12 5.35 20.08 -2.83
C ASP A 12 5.90 20.28 -4.24
N ASP A 13 7.16 20.68 -4.38
CA ASP A 13 7.87 20.75 -5.66
C ASP A 13 7.99 19.38 -6.34
N LEU A 14 8.27 18.33 -5.55
CA LEU A 14 8.28 16.96 -6.08
C LEU A 14 6.89 16.58 -6.61
N ILE A 15 5.81 16.93 -5.91
CA ILE A 15 4.44 16.65 -6.35
C ILE A 15 4.11 17.44 -7.62
N ASP A 16 4.52 18.70 -7.73
CA ASP A 16 4.35 19.51 -8.93
C ASP A 16 5.03 18.88 -10.14
N ASN A 17 6.30 18.46 -10.00
CA ASN A 17 7.03 17.75 -11.05
C ASN A 17 6.30 16.46 -11.51
N LEU A 18 5.73 15.69 -10.56
CA LEU A 18 4.96 14.47 -10.87
C LEU A 18 3.64 14.77 -11.59
N LYS A 19 2.98 15.87 -11.23
CA LYS A 19 1.76 16.33 -11.90
C LYS A 19 2.04 16.82 -13.32
N GLU A 20 3.07 17.64 -13.52
CA GLU A 20 3.47 18.13 -14.83
C GLU A 20 3.84 16.98 -15.78
N ALA A 21 4.50 15.95 -15.25
CA ALA A 21 4.81 14.73 -15.98
C ALA A 21 3.63 13.72 -16.09
N TYR A 22 2.43 14.09 -15.63
CA TYR A 22 1.19 13.32 -15.74
C TYR A 22 1.15 11.98 -14.96
N TYR A 23 2.00 11.83 -13.95
CA TYR A 23 2.00 10.68 -13.04
C TYR A 23 0.92 10.81 -11.96
N ILE A 24 0.70 12.03 -11.45
CA ILE A 24 -0.43 12.37 -10.57
C ILE A 24 -1.45 13.12 -11.41
N ARG A 25 -2.69 12.64 -11.43
CA ARG A 25 -3.74 13.12 -12.36
C ARG A 25 -5.01 13.53 -11.63
N SER A 26 -5.31 12.90 -10.51
CA SER A 26 -6.50 13.15 -9.73
C SER A 26 -6.21 14.03 -8.51
N ASP A 27 -7.11 14.98 -8.24
CA ASP A 27 -7.03 15.87 -7.07
C ASP A 27 -6.94 15.09 -5.76
N LEU A 28 -7.61 13.93 -5.68
CA LEU A 28 -7.62 13.09 -4.50
C LEU A 28 -6.23 12.49 -4.22
N VAL A 29 -5.54 12.00 -5.25
CA VAL A 29 -4.18 11.48 -5.14
C VAL A 29 -3.20 12.61 -4.84
N GLU A 30 -3.29 13.74 -5.54
CA GLU A 30 -2.45 14.91 -5.25
C GLU A 30 -2.55 15.32 -3.78
N ARG A 31 -3.77 15.51 -3.25
CA ARG A 31 -3.96 15.93 -1.86
C ARG A 31 -3.34 14.95 -0.88
N ALA A 32 -3.45 13.63 -1.14
CA ALA A 32 -2.83 12.63 -0.28
C ALA A 32 -1.29 12.69 -0.29
N PHE A 33 -0.69 12.91 -1.47
CA PHE A 33 0.77 13.06 -1.62
C PHE A 33 1.31 14.33 -0.98
N ARG A 34 0.57 15.44 -1.03
CA ARG A 34 0.96 16.70 -0.35
C ARG A 34 0.79 16.63 1.16
N ALA A 35 -0.22 15.90 1.63
CA ALA A 35 -0.53 15.80 3.05
C ALA A 35 0.53 15.06 3.87
N ILE A 36 1.33 14.20 3.23
CA ILE A 36 2.33 13.38 3.89
C ILE A 36 3.68 13.66 3.25
N ASP A 37 4.54 14.35 3.99
CA ASP A 37 5.90 14.59 3.55
C ASP A 37 6.67 13.27 3.44
N ARG A 38 7.17 12.97 2.25
CA ARG A 38 7.97 11.79 1.97
C ARG A 38 9.22 11.69 2.86
N ALA A 39 9.84 12.81 3.22
CA ALA A 39 11.05 12.84 4.05
C ALA A 39 10.80 12.33 5.46
N ASP A 40 9.57 12.42 5.97
CA ASP A 40 9.23 11.92 7.31
C ASP A 40 9.27 10.40 7.41
N TYR A 41 9.25 9.70 6.27
CA TYR A 41 9.36 8.24 6.18
C TYR A 41 10.78 7.76 5.87
N TYR A 42 11.73 8.67 5.66
CA TYR A 42 13.17 8.37 5.56
C TYR A 42 13.83 8.30 6.94
N LEU A 43 14.94 7.60 7.05
CA LEU A 43 15.84 7.79 8.20
C LEU A 43 16.42 9.20 8.14
N ASP A 44 16.63 9.81 9.30
CA ASP A 44 16.98 11.23 9.42
C ASP A 44 18.24 11.59 8.62
N GLU A 45 19.23 10.70 8.60
CA GLU A 45 20.49 10.85 7.86
C GLU A 45 20.35 10.83 6.33
N TYR A 46 19.20 10.43 5.79
CA TYR A 46 18.95 10.33 4.35
C TYR A 46 17.83 11.24 3.85
N ARG A 47 17.27 12.12 4.70
CA ARG A 47 16.14 13.00 4.34
C ARG A 47 16.41 13.86 3.10
N ASP A 48 17.63 14.31 2.88
CA ASP A 48 18.03 15.12 1.70
C ASP A 48 17.84 14.39 0.36
N ASN A 49 17.62 13.07 0.38
CA ASN A 49 17.34 12.28 -0.81
C ASN A 49 15.85 11.99 -1.02
N ALA A 50 14.97 12.44 -0.12
CA ALA A 50 13.56 12.10 -0.14
C ALA A 50 12.82 12.65 -1.36
N TYR A 51 13.18 13.86 -1.81
CA TYR A 51 12.49 14.58 -2.90
C TYR A 51 13.04 14.26 -4.30
N LYS A 52 13.88 13.23 -4.39
CA LYS A 52 14.32 12.66 -5.67
C LYS A 52 13.31 11.62 -6.10
N ASP A 53 12.99 11.55 -7.39
CA ASP A 53 12.17 10.48 -7.93
C ASP A 53 12.96 9.15 -8.00
N LEU A 54 13.37 8.62 -6.86
CA LEU A 54 14.17 7.42 -6.75
C LEU A 54 13.64 6.54 -5.62
N ALA A 55 13.68 5.23 -5.84
CA ALA A 55 13.50 4.29 -4.76
C ALA A 55 14.67 4.41 -3.77
N TRP A 56 14.38 4.23 -2.49
CA TRP A 56 15.37 4.25 -1.43
C TRP A 56 15.31 2.95 -0.63
N ARG A 57 16.49 2.47 -0.22
CA ARG A 57 16.63 1.23 0.55
C ARG A 57 17.76 1.37 1.57
N HIS A 58 17.49 0.95 2.80
CA HIS A 58 18.49 0.80 3.85
C HIS A 58 18.16 -0.45 4.69
N GLY A 59 19.02 -1.47 4.66
CA GLY A 59 18.70 -2.75 5.29
C GLY A 59 17.42 -3.38 4.71
N ASN A 60 16.45 -3.68 5.58
CA ASN A 60 15.12 -4.18 5.19
C ASN A 60 14.14 -3.05 4.82
N ILE A 61 14.42 -1.80 5.19
CA ILE A 61 13.58 -0.65 4.90
C ILE A 61 13.66 -0.31 3.41
N HIS A 62 12.52 -0.13 2.77
CA HIS A 62 12.41 0.25 1.36
C HIS A 62 11.23 1.21 1.13
N LEU A 63 11.47 2.28 0.38
CA LEU A 63 10.45 3.14 -0.21
C LEU A 63 10.56 3.06 -1.74
N SER A 64 9.44 2.78 -2.41
CA SER A 64 9.40 2.86 -3.87
C SER A 64 9.54 4.32 -4.34
N ALA A 65 9.93 4.49 -5.60
CA ALA A 65 10.03 5.80 -6.22
C ALA A 65 8.65 6.51 -6.24
N PRO A 66 8.61 7.83 -6.06
CA PRO A 66 7.39 8.64 -6.13
C PRO A 66 6.53 8.39 -7.38
N CYS A 67 7.13 8.31 -8.58
CA CYS A 67 6.39 8.03 -9.81
C CYS A 67 5.67 6.67 -9.78
N ILE A 68 6.29 5.66 -9.15
CA ILE A 68 5.70 4.33 -9.01
C ILE A 68 4.53 4.36 -8.04
N TYR A 69 4.67 5.01 -6.89
CA TYR A 69 3.54 5.16 -5.97
C TYR A 69 2.41 5.99 -6.57
N SER A 70 2.72 6.99 -7.41
CA SER A 70 1.71 7.78 -8.12
C SER A 70 0.88 6.90 -9.04
N GLU A 71 1.52 6.08 -9.89
CA GLU A 71 0.81 5.12 -10.74
C GLU A 71 0.01 4.09 -9.95
N VAL A 72 0.54 3.61 -8.82
CA VAL A 72 -0.19 2.68 -7.95
C VAL A 72 -1.44 3.34 -7.39
N MET A 73 -1.34 4.53 -6.82
CA MET A 73 -2.46 5.26 -6.21
C MET A 73 -3.55 5.59 -7.24
N GLU A 74 -3.14 6.03 -8.42
CA GLU A 74 -4.04 6.30 -9.55
C GLU A 74 -4.70 5.02 -10.08
N ALA A 75 -3.94 3.93 -10.22
CA ALA A 75 -4.47 2.67 -10.73
C ALA A 75 -5.45 2.00 -9.76
N LEU A 76 -5.21 2.15 -8.45
CA LEU A 76 -6.07 1.62 -7.41
C LEU A 76 -7.45 2.27 -7.41
N ASP A 77 -7.63 3.50 -7.92
CA ASP A 77 -8.96 4.14 -7.98
C ASP A 77 -9.66 4.10 -6.60
N LEU A 78 -8.99 4.70 -5.62
CA LEU A 78 -9.37 4.68 -4.21
C LEU A 78 -10.52 5.66 -3.94
N CYS A 79 -11.47 5.23 -3.10
CA CYS A 79 -12.60 6.03 -2.65
C CYS A 79 -12.80 5.87 -1.13
N PRO A 80 -13.46 6.83 -0.46
CA PRO A 80 -13.84 6.68 0.94
C PRO A 80 -14.64 5.40 1.21
N GLY A 81 -14.40 4.77 2.36
CA GLY A 81 -15.11 3.58 2.83
C GLY A 81 -14.67 2.24 2.21
N LEU A 82 -13.73 2.24 1.25
CA LEU A 82 -13.23 1.00 0.67
C LEU A 82 -12.33 0.22 1.64
N SER A 83 -12.22 -1.09 1.39
CA SER A 83 -11.24 -1.95 2.04
C SER A 83 -10.00 -2.16 1.18
N PHE A 84 -8.84 -1.96 1.79
CA PHE A 84 -7.52 -2.03 1.17
C PHE A 84 -6.58 -2.95 1.96
N ILE A 85 -5.76 -3.71 1.21
CA ILE A 85 -4.62 -4.43 1.77
C ILE A 85 -3.33 -4.16 0.96
N ASN A 86 -2.27 -3.85 1.68
CA ASN A 86 -0.93 -3.61 1.17
C ASN A 86 0.00 -4.79 1.51
N LEU A 87 0.38 -5.58 0.51
CA LEU A 87 1.27 -6.72 0.63
C LEU A 87 2.72 -6.28 0.41
N GLY A 88 3.55 -6.36 1.44
CA GLY A 88 4.85 -5.70 1.49
C GLY A 88 4.69 -4.22 1.85
N SER A 89 4.04 -3.94 2.99
CA SER A 89 3.66 -2.57 3.37
C SER A 89 4.84 -1.64 3.63
N GLY A 90 6.04 -2.19 3.82
CA GLY A 90 7.27 -1.41 3.99
C GLY A 90 7.14 -0.43 5.15
N THR A 91 7.57 0.80 4.93
CA THR A 91 7.55 1.87 5.96
C THR A 91 6.16 2.40 6.30
N GLY A 92 5.11 1.87 5.68
CA GLY A 92 3.75 2.36 5.86
C GLY A 92 3.41 3.61 5.05
N TYR A 93 4.37 4.25 4.36
CA TYR A 93 4.14 5.51 3.61
C TYR A 93 2.93 5.46 2.68
N LEU A 94 2.85 4.45 1.80
CA LEU A 94 1.70 4.26 0.91
C LEU A 94 0.42 4.01 1.71
N SER A 95 0.47 3.16 2.74
CA SER A 95 -0.70 2.83 3.56
C SER A 95 -1.23 4.05 4.31
N THR A 96 -0.38 4.97 4.76
CA THR A 96 -0.80 6.23 5.38
C THR A 96 -1.49 7.12 4.34
N MET A 97 -0.93 7.29 3.13
CA MET A 97 -1.59 8.05 2.05
C MET A 97 -2.96 7.45 1.68
N VAL A 98 -3.04 6.13 1.58
CA VAL A 98 -4.31 5.43 1.34
C VAL A 98 -5.29 5.70 2.49
N GLY A 99 -4.81 5.72 3.73
CA GLY A 99 -5.63 6.00 4.91
C GLY A 99 -6.35 7.35 4.85
N LEU A 100 -5.70 8.39 4.31
CA LEU A 100 -6.31 9.71 4.11
C LEU A 100 -7.41 9.72 3.04
N ILE A 101 -7.34 8.81 2.07
CA ILE A 101 -8.36 8.70 1.02
C ILE A 101 -9.54 7.85 1.48
N LEU A 102 -9.28 6.77 2.23
CA LEU A 102 -10.32 5.84 2.68
C LEU A 102 -11.22 6.44 3.76
N GLY A 103 -10.68 7.34 4.60
CA GLY A 103 -11.45 7.94 5.69
C GLY A 103 -11.90 6.94 6.77
N PRO A 104 -12.71 7.37 7.74
CA PRO A 104 -12.88 6.67 9.01
C PRO A 104 -13.68 5.37 8.87
N PHE A 105 -14.45 5.22 7.79
CA PHE A 105 -15.24 4.04 7.48
C PHE A 105 -14.51 3.02 6.60
N GLY A 106 -13.27 3.31 6.21
CA GLY A 106 -12.45 2.41 5.43
C GLY A 106 -11.87 1.25 6.23
N VAL A 107 -11.15 0.37 5.52
CA VAL A 107 -10.32 -0.68 6.12
C VAL A 107 -8.96 -0.62 5.46
N ASN A 108 -7.90 -0.54 6.25
CA ASN A 108 -6.54 -0.34 5.75
C ASN A 108 -5.59 -1.34 6.44
N HIS A 109 -5.23 -2.41 5.73
CA HIS A 109 -4.36 -3.45 6.25
C HIS A 109 -3.01 -3.45 5.56
N GLY A 110 -1.95 -3.79 6.28
CA GLY A 110 -0.63 -4.01 5.70
C GLY A 110 0.03 -5.27 6.24
N ILE A 111 0.66 -6.03 5.34
CA ILE A 111 1.46 -7.21 5.69
C ILE A 111 2.91 -6.90 5.32
N GLU A 112 3.83 -7.14 6.25
CA GLU A 112 5.26 -7.00 6.01
C GLU A 112 6.01 -8.20 6.60
N LEU A 113 7.06 -8.64 5.91
CA LEU A 113 7.82 -9.82 6.28
C LEU A 113 8.71 -9.57 7.51
N HIS A 114 9.18 -8.34 7.66
CA HIS A 114 10.24 -7.96 8.58
C HIS A 114 9.70 -7.22 9.80
N THR A 115 9.95 -7.75 11.00
CA THR A 115 9.47 -7.14 12.26
C THR A 115 10.04 -5.75 12.51
N ASP A 116 11.33 -5.55 12.21
CA ASP A 116 12.01 -4.25 12.29
C ASP A 116 11.36 -3.20 11.37
N VAL A 117 10.86 -3.62 10.21
CA VAL A 117 10.16 -2.73 9.27
C VAL A 117 8.77 -2.37 9.77
N ILE A 118 8.05 -3.30 10.43
CA ILE A 118 6.76 -3.00 11.07
C ILE A 118 6.91 -2.04 12.25
N GLU A 119 7.92 -2.25 13.08
CA GLU A 119 8.24 -1.33 14.18
C GLU A 119 8.51 0.08 13.64
N TYR A 120 9.30 0.18 12.57
CA TYR A 120 9.56 1.43 11.88
C TYR A 120 8.28 2.06 11.29
N ALA A 121 7.42 1.25 10.66
CA ALA A 121 6.17 1.74 10.08
C ALA A 121 5.24 2.35 11.14
N TYR A 122 5.08 1.70 12.30
CA TYR A 122 4.30 2.23 13.41
C TYR A 122 4.95 3.49 14.02
N GLN A 123 6.27 3.56 14.09
CA GLN A 123 6.95 4.79 14.53
C GLN A 123 6.64 5.97 13.59
N ARG A 124 6.71 5.76 12.26
CA ARG A 124 6.39 6.83 11.30
C ARG A 124 4.92 7.21 11.30
N LEU A 125 4.03 6.24 11.45
CA LEU A 125 2.59 6.48 11.62
C LEU A 125 2.29 7.30 12.88
N ASP A 126 2.89 6.94 14.02
CA ASP A 126 2.72 7.65 15.29
C ASP A 126 3.24 9.09 15.21
N CYS A 127 4.39 9.30 14.57
CA CYS A 127 4.88 10.65 14.25
C CYS A 127 3.86 11.42 13.42
N PHE A 128 3.38 10.85 12.31
CA PHE A 128 2.39 11.51 11.45
C PHE A 128 1.14 11.94 12.24
N ILE A 129 0.57 11.05 13.06
CA ILE A 129 -0.64 11.35 13.86
C ILE A 129 -0.38 12.47 14.87
N LYS A 130 0.81 12.53 15.47
CA LYS A 130 1.13 13.48 16.54
C LYS A 130 1.62 14.84 16.06
N THR A 131 2.28 14.89 14.91
CA THR A 131 3.04 16.09 14.50
C THR A 131 2.58 16.68 13.18
N SER A 132 1.78 15.98 12.38
CA SER A 132 1.37 16.49 11.08
C SER A 132 0.16 17.43 11.21
N ASP A 133 0.34 18.69 10.79
CA ASP A 133 -0.76 19.65 10.64
C ASP A 133 -1.84 19.18 9.66
N SER A 134 -1.50 18.23 8.77
CA SER A 134 -2.45 17.61 7.87
C SER A 134 -3.41 16.68 8.61
N PHE A 135 -3.01 16.05 9.71
CA PHE A 135 -3.85 15.05 10.38
C PHE A 135 -5.23 15.62 10.78
N ASP A 136 -5.28 16.83 11.33
CA ASP A 136 -6.53 17.49 11.71
C ASP A 136 -7.41 17.92 10.52
N ARG A 137 -6.87 17.87 9.30
CA ARG A 137 -7.57 18.27 8.06
C ARG A 137 -8.17 17.08 7.31
N PHE A 138 -7.84 15.85 7.69
CA PHE A 138 -8.31 14.64 7.03
C PHE A 138 -9.03 13.74 8.03
N GLU A 139 -10.12 13.14 7.58
CA GLU A 139 -10.57 11.92 8.24
C GLU A 139 -9.63 10.78 7.85
N PHE A 140 -9.23 9.95 8.81
CA PHE A 140 -8.13 9.01 8.62
C PHE A 140 -8.51 7.56 8.90
N CYS A 141 -8.26 6.68 7.92
CA CYS A 141 -8.26 5.23 8.12
C CYS A 141 -6.86 4.79 8.57
N GLU A 142 -6.65 4.75 9.88
CA GLU A 142 -5.38 4.29 10.45
C GLU A 142 -5.01 2.88 9.94
N PRO A 143 -3.83 2.69 9.34
CA PRO A 143 -3.41 1.38 8.86
C PRO A 143 -3.09 0.44 10.02
N SER A 144 -3.63 -0.78 9.95
CA SER A 144 -3.25 -1.88 10.84
C SER A 144 -2.22 -2.77 10.15
N PHE A 145 -0.97 -2.72 10.62
CA PHE A 145 0.11 -3.55 10.11
C PHE A 145 0.32 -4.84 10.90
N VAL A 146 0.71 -5.91 10.21
CA VAL A 146 1.02 -7.21 10.79
C VAL A 146 2.25 -7.83 10.15
N VAL A 147 3.05 -8.52 10.98
CA VAL A 147 4.20 -9.29 10.49
C VAL A 147 3.71 -10.61 9.88
N GLY A 148 4.11 -10.90 8.65
CA GLY A 148 3.71 -12.14 7.97
C GLY A 148 4.22 -12.25 6.54
N ASN A 149 4.07 -13.45 5.95
CA ASN A 149 4.28 -13.64 4.52
C ASN A 149 2.97 -13.37 3.76
N CYS A 150 3.06 -12.61 2.68
CA CYS A 150 1.91 -12.24 1.85
C CYS A 150 1.23 -13.43 1.16
N LEU A 151 1.90 -14.58 1.05
CA LEU A 151 1.36 -15.85 0.54
C LEU A 151 0.76 -16.75 1.65
N GLU A 152 0.66 -16.25 2.89
CA GLU A 152 0.12 -16.96 4.05
C GLU A 152 -1.13 -16.27 4.65
N VAL A 153 -1.81 -15.43 3.85
CA VAL A 153 -3.15 -14.91 4.17
C VAL A 153 -4.16 -16.07 4.13
N PRO A 154 -4.91 -16.32 5.23
CA PRO A 154 -5.89 -17.40 5.27
C PRO A 154 -6.98 -17.23 4.20
N PRO A 155 -7.41 -18.31 3.52
CA PRO A 155 -8.52 -18.24 2.55
C PRO A 155 -9.84 -17.73 3.13
N GLU A 156 -10.06 -17.96 4.43
CA GLU A 156 -11.25 -17.50 5.16
C GLU A 156 -11.15 -16.03 5.60
N SER A 157 -10.04 -15.37 5.30
CA SER A 157 -9.91 -13.93 5.52
C SER A 157 -10.85 -13.15 4.60
N ARG A 158 -11.14 -11.92 5.01
CA ARG A 158 -11.84 -10.94 4.19
C ARG A 158 -11.21 -10.78 2.80
N GLN A 159 -12.06 -10.65 1.78
CA GLN A 159 -11.70 -10.10 0.47
C GLN A 159 -11.74 -8.56 0.48
N TYR A 160 -10.90 -7.93 -0.32
CA TYR A 160 -10.71 -6.48 -0.36
C TYR A 160 -11.27 -5.85 -1.63
N ASP A 161 -11.67 -4.59 -1.52
CA ASP A 161 -12.01 -3.78 -2.69
C ASP A 161 -10.74 -3.42 -3.47
N ARG A 162 -9.61 -3.28 -2.77
CA ARG A 162 -8.34 -2.80 -3.30
C ARG A 162 -7.18 -3.61 -2.74
N VAL A 163 -6.29 -4.10 -3.60
CA VAL A 163 -5.10 -4.86 -3.21
C VAL A 163 -3.90 -4.25 -3.92
N TYR A 164 -2.83 -3.98 -3.17
CA TYR A 164 -1.53 -3.66 -3.75
C TYR A 164 -0.50 -4.69 -3.30
N CYS A 165 0.35 -5.16 -4.21
CA CYS A 165 1.54 -5.94 -3.88
C CYS A 165 2.80 -5.17 -4.25
N GLY A 166 3.57 -4.78 -3.24
CA GLY A 166 4.83 -4.03 -3.35
C GLY A 166 6.06 -4.88 -3.71
N ALA A 167 5.85 -6.09 -4.24
CA ALA A 167 6.90 -7.01 -4.67
C ALA A 167 6.54 -7.67 -6.00
N GLY A 168 7.56 -8.10 -6.75
CA GLY A 168 7.40 -8.77 -8.04
C GLY A 168 6.76 -10.14 -7.89
N VAL A 169 5.53 -10.28 -8.40
CA VAL A 169 4.73 -11.51 -8.31
C VAL A 169 5.05 -12.40 -9.50
N GLN A 170 5.40 -13.66 -9.21
CA GLN A 170 5.58 -14.69 -10.23
C GLN A 170 4.22 -15.20 -10.74
N LYS A 171 4.18 -15.69 -11.98
CA LYS A 171 2.93 -16.08 -12.66
C LYS A 171 2.14 -17.14 -11.88
N GLU A 172 2.86 -18.03 -11.19
CA GLU A 172 2.29 -19.13 -10.41
C GLU A 172 1.51 -18.64 -9.18
N HIS A 173 1.76 -17.40 -8.73
CA HIS A 173 1.08 -16.78 -7.58
C HIS A 173 0.02 -15.74 -7.99
N GLU A 174 -0.23 -15.53 -9.28
CA GLU A 174 -1.22 -14.56 -9.76
C GLU A 174 -2.63 -14.88 -9.22
N ASP A 175 -3.05 -16.15 -9.29
CA ASP A 175 -4.38 -16.55 -8.83
C ASP A 175 -4.53 -16.44 -7.31
N TYR A 176 -3.45 -16.64 -6.56
CA TYR A 176 -3.44 -16.38 -5.12
C TYR A 176 -3.76 -14.91 -4.82
N MET A 177 -3.10 -13.98 -5.51
CA MET A 177 -3.32 -12.54 -5.33
C MET A 177 -4.73 -12.13 -5.76
N LYS A 178 -5.24 -12.67 -6.86
CA LYS A 178 -6.60 -12.44 -7.33
C LYS A 178 -7.66 -12.87 -6.32
N ASN A 179 -7.45 -13.98 -5.61
CA ASN A 179 -8.43 -14.49 -4.64
C ASN A 179 -8.64 -13.57 -3.43
N LEU A 180 -7.73 -12.61 -3.20
CA LEU A 180 -7.87 -11.58 -2.18
C LEU A 180 -8.88 -10.48 -2.58
N LEU A 181 -9.31 -10.40 -3.85
CA LEU A 181 -10.22 -9.37 -4.32
C LEU A 181 -11.69 -9.76 -4.22
N LYS A 182 -12.54 -8.79 -3.85
CA LYS A 182 -14.00 -8.88 -4.08
C LYS A 182 -14.31 -8.77 -5.58
N VAL A 183 -15.51 -9.18 -6.00
CA VAL A 183 -16.04 -8.79 -7.31
C VAL A 183 -16.21 -7.26 -7.34
N GLY A 184 -15.74 -6.62 -8.41
CA GLY A 184 -15.59 -5.16 -8.53
C GLY A 184 -14.26 -4.62 -7.98
N GLY A 185 -13.45 -5.47 -7.36
CA GLY A 185 -12.17 -5.07 -6.75
C GLY A 185 -11.05 -4.86 -7.77
N ILE A 186 -10.03 -4.10 -7.36
CA ILE A 186 -8.84 -3.78 -8.16
C ILE A 186 -7.56 -4.25 -7.44
N LEU A 187 -6.73 -5.01 -8.16
CA LEU A 187 -5.41 -5.46 -7.76
C LEU A 187 -4.37 -4.72 -8.60
N VAL A 188 -3.40 -4.10 -7.95
CA VAL A 188 -2.23 -3.52 -8.60
C VAL A 188 -1.00 -4.26 -8.11
N MET A 189 -0.22 -4.82 -9.04
CA MET A 189 1.02 -5.51 -8.70
C MET A 189 2.01 -5.53 -9.87
N PRO A 190 3.32 -5.62 -9.60
CA PRO A 190 4.30 -5.97 -10.61
C PRO A 190 4.14 -7.45 -10.99
N LEU A 191 3.88 -7.72 -12.26
CA LEU A 191 3.76 -9.06 -12.85
C LEU A 191 4.54 -9.07 -14.17
N GLU A 192 5.46 -10.03 -14.35
CA GLU A 192 6.31 -10.12 -15.56
C GLU A 192 7.00 -8.78 -15.89
N GLU A 193 7.62 -8.15 -14.89
CA GLU A 193 8.34 -6.85 -15.01
C GLU A 193 7.45 -5.66 -15.45
N LYS A 194 6.13 -5.78 -15.32
CA LYS A 194 5.18 -4.71 -15.62
C LYS A 194 4.24 -4.46 -14.45
N LEU A 195 4.10 -3.20 -14.06
CA LEU A 195 3.06 -2.79 -13.13
C LEU A 195 1.71 -3.02 -13.82
N THR A 196 0.87 -3.84 -13.23
CA THR A 196 -0.34 -4.35 -13.86
C THR A 196 -1.53 -4.09 -12.95
N LYS A 197 -2.60 -3.53 -13.53
CA LYS A 197 -3.92 -3.41 -12.92
C LYS A 197 -4.78 -4.59 -13.36
N ILE A 198 -5.36 -5.30 -12.41
CA ILE A 198 -6.31 -6.38 -12.62
C ILE A 198 -7.61 -6.03 -11.93
N THR A 199 -8.71 -6.00 -12.68
CA THR A 199 -10.06 -5.74 -12.15
C THR A 199 -10.86 -7.04 -12.14
N ARG A 200 -11.48 -7.39 -11.01
CA ARG A 200 -12.40 -8.54 -10.94
C ARG A 200 -13.78 -8.12 -11.44
N ILE A 201 -14.12 -8.42 -12.69
CA ILE A 201 -15.40 -7.99 -13.28
C ILE A 201 -16.54 -8.99 -13.07
N GLY A 202 -16.25 -10.19 -12.55
CA GLY A 202 -17.25 -11.19 -12.17
C GLY A 202 -16.66 -12.29 -11.29
N PRO A 203 -17.45 -13.31 -10.89
CA PRO A 203 -16.98 -14.38 -10.01
C PRO A 203 -15.69 -15.06 -10.49
N ASN A 204 -15.58 -15.33 -11.79
CA ASN A 204 -14.42 -15.96 -12.42
C ASN A 204 -13.91 -15.16 -13.64
N SER A 205 -14.16 -13.85 -13.68
CA SER A 205 -13.83 -13.00 -14.83
C SER A 205 -12.99 -11.80 -14.42
N TRP A 206 -11.98 -11.51 -15.23
CA TRP A 206 -10.92 -10.56 -14.93
C TRP A 206 -10.58 -9.71 -16.15
N GLU A 207 -10.34 -8.43 -15.93
CA GLU A 207 -9.76 -7.52 -16.91
C GLU A 207 -8.34 -7.16 -16.47
N THR A 208 -7.37 -7.20 -17.39
CA THR A 208 -5.96 -6.94 -17.10
C THR A 208 -5.42 -5.83 -17.99
N LYS A 209 -4.82 -4.80 -17.36
CA LYS A 209 -4.16 -3.67 -18.03
C LYS A 209 -2.72 -3.52 -17.55
N LYS A 210 -1.77 -3.60 -18.47
CA LYS A 210 -0.35 -3.30 -18.22
C LYS A 210 -0.15 -1.78 -18.24
N ILE A 211 0.47 -1.22 -17.20
CA ILE A 211 0.63 0.23 -16.99
C ILE A 211 2.00 0.69 -17.48
N ILE A 212 3.06 0.33 -16.74
CA ILE A 212 4.45 0.71 -17.05
C ILE A 212 5.40 -0.46 -16.77
N SER A 213 6.57 -0.44 -17.40
CA SER A 213 7.66 -1.37 -17.07
C SER A 213 8.29 -0.99 -15.72
N VAL A 214 8.58 -1.99 -14.90
CA VAL A 214 9.06 -1.81 -13.52
C VAL A 214 10.03 -2.91 -13.12
N SER A 215 10.86 -2.64 -12.11
CA SER A 215 11.80 -3.60 -11.54
C SER A 215 11.64 -3.65 -10.02
N PHE A 216 10.99 -4.71 -9.53
CA PHE A 216 10.75 -4.94 -8.12
C PHE A 216 11.55 -6.14 -7.61
N ALA A 217 11.90 -6.14 -6.33
CA ALA A 217 12.39 -7.34 -5.67
C ALA A 217 11.31 -8.45 -5.75
N PRO A 218 11.69 -9.72 -5.99
CA PRO A 218 10.74 -10.80 -6.09
C PRO A 218 9.99 -11.00 -4.77
N LEU A 219 8.72 -11.40 -4.87
CA LEU A 219 7.92 -11.79 -3.72
C LEU A 219 8.58 -12.98 -3.00
N ALA A 220 8.75 -12.85 -1.68
CA ALA A 220 9.38 -13.87 -0.86
C ALA A 220 8.44 -15.07 -0.67
N LEU A 221 8.91 -16.27 -0.99
CA LEU A 221 8.17 -17.51 -0.74
C LEU A 221 8.15 -17.85 0.76
N PRO A 222 7.06 -18.46 1.27
CA PRO A 222 7.02 -18.98 2.63
C PRO A 222 8.16 -19.99 2.85
N LYS A 223 8.86 -19.85 3.98
CA LYS A 223 9.83 -20.87 4.42
C LYS A 223 9.03 -22.02 5.02
N HIS A 224 8.90 -23.13 4.30
CA HIS A 224 8.25 -24.33 4.85
C HIS A 224 9.00 -24.79 6.12
N SER A 225 8.36 -24.62 7.29
CA SER A 225 8.79 -25.31 8.50
C SER A 225 8.35 -26.77 8.37
N THR A 226 9.30 -27.70 8.38
CA THR A 226 9.08 -29.12 8.18
C THR A 226 8.20 -29.81 9.24
N ASN A 227 7.71 -29.10 10.28
CA ASN A 227 6.89 -29.67 11.35
C ASN A 227 5.91 -28.68 12.04
N GLY A 228 5.53 -27.57 11.39
CA GLY A 228 4.64 -26.55 11.97
C GLY A 228 3.30 -26.46 11.24
N LYS A 229 2.20 -26.20 11.96
CA LYS A 229 0.96 -25.70 11.34
C LYS A 229 1.30 -24.44 10.51
N PRO A 230 0.64 -24.20 9.36
CA PRO A 230 0.84 -22.97 8.59
C PRO A 230 0.72 -21.75 9.50
N LYS A 231 1.72 -20.87 9.50
CA LYS A 231 1.61 -19.59 10.22
C LYS A 231 0.63 -18.73 9.44
N THR A 232 -0.53 -18.47 10.02
CA THR A 232 -1.56 -17.63 9.40
C THR A 232 -1.36 -16.18 9.80
N VAL A 233 -1.55 -15.25 8.87
CA VAL A 233 -1.47 -13.81 9.16
C VAL A 233 -2.77 -13.34 9.82
N PRO A 234 -2.75 -12.86 11.09
CA PRO A 234 -3.97 -12.46 11.80
C PRO A 234 -4.35 -11.02 11.46
N LEU A 235 -5.16 -10.85 10.40
CA LEU A 235 -5.73 -9.54 10.04
C LEU A 235 -6.91 -9.23 10.97
N ARG A 236 -6.82 -8.14 11.74
CA ARG A 236 -7.89 -7.72 12.65
C ARG A 236 -9.07 -7.17 11.87
N GLU A 237 -10.29 -7.37 12.37
CA GLU A 237 -11.46 -6.65 11.85
C GLU A 237 -11.46 -5.20 12.36
N SER A 238 -11.92 -4.26 11.53
CA SER A 238 -12.11 -2.86 11.93
C SER A 238 -13.00 -2.78 13.19
N PRO A 239 -12.65 -1.96 14.19
CA PRO A 239 -13.44 -1.81 15.42
C PRO A 239 -14.92 -1.47 15.18
N LEU A 240 -15.24 -0.76 14.09
CA LEU A 240 -16.61 -0.36 13.74
C LEU A 240 -17.54 -1.56 13.48
N HIS A 241 -17.02 -2.69 12.98
CA HIS A 241 -17.83 -3.90 12.77
C HIS A 241 -18.22 -4.62 14.07
N ARG A 242 -17.50 -4.40 15.18
CA ARG A 242 -17.89 -4.98 16.48
C ARG A 242 -19.17 -4.37 17.02
N TYR A 243 -19.41 -3.08 16.77
CA TYR A 243 -20.58 -2.38 17.28
C TYR A 243 -21.84 -2.68 16.46
N LEU A 244 -21.74 -2.81 15.14
CA LEU A 244 -22.87 -3.16 14.27
C LEU A 244 -23.37 -4.61 14.49
N ASN A 245 -22.50 -5.55 14.87
CA ASN A 245 -22.91 -6.92 15.18
C ASN A 245 -23.47 -7.08 16.61
N MET A 246 -23.34 -6.08 17.48
CA MET A 246 -23.98 -6.08 18.81
C MET A 246 -25.45 -5.59 18.77
N GLU A 247 -25.84 -4.80 17.77
CA GLU A 247 -27.21 -4.27 17.67
C GLU A 247 -28.22 -5.22 17.00
N ILE A 248 -27.77 -6.32 16.39
CA ILE A 248 -28.64 -7.34 15.77
C ILE A 248 -29.02 -8.46 16.79
N LEU A 249 -28.56 -8.36 18.03
CA LEU A 249 -28.77 -9.37 19.09
C LEU A 249 -29.65 -8.89 20.26
N VAL A 250 -30.50 -7.88 20.05
CA VAL A 250 -31.53 -7.46 21.01
C VAL A 250 -32.93 -7.70 20.47
#